data_AF-A0A1Y2JTK5-F1
#
_entry.id   AF-A0A1Y2JTK5-F1
#
_cell.length_a   1.000
_cell.length_b   1.000
_cell.length_c   1.000
_cell.angle_alpha   90.00
_cell.angle_beta   90.00
_cell.angle_gamma   90.00
#
_symmetry.space_group_name_H-M   'P 1'
#
loop_
_entity.id
_entity.type
_entity.pdbx_description
1 polymer ?
#
loop_
_entity_poly.entity_id
_entity_poly.type
_entity_poly.pdbx_seq_one_letter_code
_entity_poly.pdbx_strand_id
1 'polypeptide(L)'
;MKLLEWSDITSVVDESAMIRKKAHGELEPWLERACASLVISFANGVIKDKAAVSAAITTSWSNGQTEGQITKLKLIKRQMYGRAKLDLLQARVIGST
;
A
#
# COMPACT_ATOMS: atom_id res chain seq x y z
N MET A 1 29.61 5.67 -3.59
CA MET A 1 28.22 5.92 -4.01
C MET A 1 27.82 4.76 -4.93
N LYS A 2 27.27 3.68 -4.36
CA LYS A 2 27.30 2.33 -4.95
C LYS A 2 26.02 2.01 -5.71
N LEU A 3 26.19 1.36 -6.87
CA LEU A 3 25.16 0.83 -7.77
C LEU A 3 24.13 -0.11 -7.08
N LEU A 4 24.42 -0.63 -5.88
CA LEU A 4 23.50 -1.45 -5.09
C LEU A 4 22.20 -0.72 -4.70
N GLU A 5 22.29 0.54 -4.25
CA GLU A 5 21.12 1.31 -3.77
C GLU A 5 20.03 1.51 -4.84
N TRP A 6 20.44 1.61 -6.11
CA TRP A 6 19.50 1.82 -7.21
C TRP A 6 18.79 0.53 -7.63
N SER A 7 19.40 -0.63 -7.37
CA SER A 7 18.78 -1.93 -7.66
C SER A 7 17.63 -2.25 -6.70
N ASP A 8 17.73 -1.81 -5.45
CA ASP A 8 16.68 -1.97 -4.44
C ASP A 8 15.47 -1.08 -4.73
N ILE A 9 15.68 0.18 -5.10
CA ILE A 9 14.61 1.08 -5.57
C ILE A 9 13.91 0.47 -6.80
N THR A 10 14.68 -0.09 -7.73
CA THR A 10 14.14 -0.75 -8.93
C THR A 10 13.26 -1.94 -8.56
N SER A 11 13.63 -2.74 -7.55
CA SER A 11 12.80 -3.87 -7.09
C SER A 11 11.44 -3.43 -6.55
N VAL A 12 11.36 -2.34 -5.80
CA VAL A 12 10.07 -1.81 -5.30
C VAL A 12 9.22 -1.23 -6.44
N VAL A 13 9.84 -0.54 -7.39
CA VAL A 13 9.14 0.02 -8.55
C VAL A 13 8.60 -1.09 -9.47
N ASP A 14 9.29 -2.23 -9.56
CA ASP A 14 8.90 -3.41 -10.34
C ASP A 14 7.61 -4.06 -9.78
N GLU A 15 7.46 -4.15 -8.46
CA GLU A 15 6.23 -4.65 -7.81
C GLU A 15 4.99 -3.87 -8.24
N SER A 16 5.07 -2.54 -8.19
CA SER A 16 3.94 -1.68 -8.53
C SER A 16 3.64 -1.69 -10.03
N ALA A 17 4.64 -1.95 -10.87
CA ALA A 17 4.45 -2.19 -12.30
C ALA A 17 3.76 -3.54 -12.57
N MET A 18 4.16 -4.60 -11.85
CA MET A 18 3.60 -5.94 -11.95
C MET A 18 2.13 -6.00 -11.53
N ILE A 19 1.75 -5.33 -10.43
CA ILE A 19 0.34 -5.21 -10.01
C ILE A 19 -0.50 -4.51 -11.07
N ARG A 20 0.00 -3.40 -11.64
CA ARG A 20 -0.71 -2.68 -12.71
C ARG A 20 -0.88 -3.49 -13.99
N LYS A 21 0.09 -4.35 -14.31
CA LYS A 21 0.05 -5.24 -15.49
C LYS A 21 -0.69 -6.55 -15.24
N LYS A 22 -1.10 -6.82 -14.00
CA LYS A 22 -1.73 -8.09 -13.57
C LYS A 22 -0.88 -9.34 -13.87
N ALA A 23 0.44 -9.19 -13.86
CA ALA A 23 1.37 -10.27 -14.22
C ALA A 23 1.59 -11.22 -13.04
N HIS A 24 0.61 -12.06 -12.73
CA HIS A 24 0.64 -12.98 -11.57
C HIS A 24 1.85 -13.92 -11.55
N GLY A 25 2.29 -14.38 -12.73
CA GLY A 25 3.46 -15.26 -12.86
C GLY A 25 4.80 -14.61 -12.51
N GLU A 26 4.87 -13.29 -12.40
CA GLU A 26 6.10 -12.55 -12.08
C GLU A 26 6.32 -12.37 -10.57
N LEU A 27 5.31 -12.68 -9.72
CA LEU A 27 5.35 -12.44 -8.28
C LEU A 27 6.39 -13.30 -7.55
N GLU A 28 6.45 -14.60 -7.85
CA GLU A 28 7.38 -15.52 -7.18
C GLU A 28 8.85 -15.20 -7.55
N PRO A 29 9.20 -15.03 -8.84
CA PRO A 29 10.56 -14.64 -9.22
C PRO A 29 10.96 -13.27 -8.65
N TRP A 30 10.01 -12.35 -8.50
CA TRP A 30 10.27 -11.06 -7.87
C TRP A 30 10.55 -11.19 -6.37
N LEU A 31 9.76 -11.99 -5.65
CA LEU A 31 9.96 -12.25 -4.22
C LEU A 31 11.33 -12.86 -3.93
N GLU A 32 11.79 -13.82 -4.75
CA GLU A 32 13.12 -14.42 -4.61
C GLU A 32 14.25 -13.37 -4.69
N ARG A 33 14.14 -12.44 -5.65
CA ARG A 33 15.10 -11.33 -5.78
C ARG A 33 15.01 -10.35 -4.61
N ALA A 34 13.80 -9.98 -4.21
CA ALA A 34 13.56 -9.00 -3.14
C ALA A 34 14.01 -9.53 -1.76
N CYS A 35 13.87 -10.83 -1.50
CA CYS A 35 14.39 -11.46 -0.30
C CYS A 35 15.93 -11.48 -0.25
N ALA A 36 16.60 -11.47 -1.40
CA ALA A 36 18.06 -11.43 -1.49
C ALA A 36 18.65 -10.01 -1.47
N SER A 37 17.81 -8.97 -1.36
CA SER A 37 18.22 -7.57 -1.46
C SER A 37 17.99 -6.77 -0.16
N LEU A 38 18.28 -5.46 -0.16
CA LEU A 38 18.10 -4.61 1.01
C LEU A 38 16.64 -4.39 1.40
N VAL A 39 15.68 -4.78 0.55
CA VAL A 39 14.24 -4.70 0.81
C VAL A 39 13.65 -5.98 1.39
N ILE A 40 14.47 -6.89 1.93
CA ILE A 40 14.04 -8.15 2.54
C ILE A 40 12.91 -7.97 3.59
N SER A 41 12.93 -6.89 4.38
CA SER A 41 11.87 -6.59 5.35
C SER A 41 10.52 -6.31 4.69
N PHE A 42 10.53 -5.62 3.54
CA PHE A 42 9.36 -5.40 2.71
C PHE A 42 8.90 -6.70 2.05
N ALA A 43 9.81 -7.48 1.46
CA ALA A 43 9.51 -8.77 0.85
C ALA A 43 8.85 -9.74 1.86
N ASN A 44 9.35 -9.78 3.09
CA ASN A 44 8.74 -10.56 4.18
C ASN A 44 7.31 -10.11 4.51
N GLY A 45 7.05 -8.80 4.45
CA GLY A 45 5.69 -8.25 4.57
C GLY A 45 4.78 -8.73 3.43
N VAL A 46 5.25 -8.64 2.19
CA VAL A 46 4.53 -9.12 1.00
C VAL A 46 4.26 -10.63 1.08
N ILE A 47 5.22 -11.43 1.55
CA ILE A 47 5.05 -12.88 1.76
C ILE A 47 3.95 -13.16 2.79
N LYS A 48 3.93 -12.42 3.90
CA LYS A 48 2.89 -12.55 4.93
C LYS A 48 1.51 -12.24 4.38
N ASP A 49 1.42 -11.25 3.49
CA ASP A 49 0.17 -10.80 2.85
C ASP A 49 -0.03 -11.36 1.43
N LYS A 50 0.63 -12.48 1.09
CA LYS A 50 0.65 -13.06 -0.27
C LYS A 50 -0.75 -13.27 -0.87
N ALA A 51 -1.71 -13.69 -0.06
CA ALA A 51 -3.10 -13.87 -0.51
C ALA A 51 -3.74 -12.54 -0.93
N ALA A 52 -3.52 -11.47 -0.16
CA ALA A 52 -4.03 -10.13 -0.48
C ALA A 52 -3.35 -9.55 -1.73
N VAL A 53 -2.05 -9.75 -1.87
CA VAL A 53 -1.27 -9.28 -3.04
C VAL A 53 -1.69 -10.04 -4.30
N SER A 54 -1.84 -11.37 -4.21
CA SER A 54 -2.36 -12.18 -5.31
C SER A 54 -3.78 -11.75 -5.72
N ALA A 55 -4.64 -11.42 -4.75
CA ALA A 55 -5.98 -10.88 -5.01
C ALA A 55 -5.91 -9.49 -5.67
N ALA A 56 -4.99 -8.63 -5.25
CA ALA A 56 -4.79 -7.31 -5.85
C ALA A 56 -4.34 -7.38 -7.33
N ILE A 57 -3.54 -8.41 -7.69
CA ILE A 57 -3.10 -8.66 -9.06
C ILE A 57 -4.24 -9.22 -9.92
N THR A 58 -5.01 -10.17 -9.39
CA THR A 58 -6.00 -10.92 -10.17
C THR A 58 -7.35 -10.19 -10.29
N THR A 59 -7.80 -9.55 -9.21
CA THR A 59 -9.09 -8.87 -9.17
C THR A 59 -9.04 -7.50 -9.85
N SER A 60 -10.20 -6.96 -10.22
CA SER A 60 -10.33 -5.57 -10.70
C SER A 60 -10.56 -4.56 -9.57
N TRP A 61 -10.72 -5.05 -8.33
CA TRP A 61 -11.05 -4.23 -7.18
C TRP A 61 -9.79 -3.62 -6.56
N SER A 62 -9.85 -2.34 -6.19
CA SER A 62 -8.77 -1.66 -5.50
C SER A 62 -9.25 -1.10 -4.16
N ASN A 63 -8.38 -1.11 -3.15
CA ASN A 63 -8.65 -0.48 -1.85
C ASN A 63 -8.51 1.05 -1.88
N GLY A 64 -8.25 1.65 -3.06
CA GLY A 64 -7.96 3.08 -3.18
C GLY A 64 -9.10 3.98 -2.71
N GLN A 65 -10.36 3.57 -2.92
CA GLN A 65 -11.50 4.32 -2.38
C GLN A 65 -11.44 4.35 -0.84
N THR A 66 -11.26 3.19 -0.22
CA THR A 66 -11.24 3.02 1.23
C THR A 66 -10.07 3.78 1.84
N GLU A 67 -8.89 3.68 1.26
CA GLU A 67 -7.70 4.44 1.66
C GLU A 67 -7.91 5.95 1.53
N GLY A 68 -8.60 6.41 0.47
CA GLY A 68 -8.99 7.80 0.30
C GLY A 68 -9.88 8.30 1.43
N GLN A 69 -10.91 7.54 1.81
CA GLN A 69 -11.78 7.88 2.95
C GLN A 69 -11.00 7.91 4.26
N ILE A 70 -10.15 6.91 4.52
CA ILE A 70 -9.29 6.87 5.71
C ILE A 70 -8.35 8.08 5.74
N THR A 71 -7.78 8.47 4.61
CA THR A 71 -6.89 9.62 4.50
C THR A 71 -7.63 10.93 4.80
N LYS A 72 -8.84 11.11 4.24
CA LYS A 72 -9.71 12.25 4.56
C LYS A 72 -10.02 12.30 6.06
N LEU A 73 -10.38 11.17 6.67
CA LEU A 73 -10.66 11.08 8.10
C LEU A 73 -9.43 11.40 8.96
N LYS A 74 -8.26 10.85 8.61
CA LYS A 74 -6.99 11.14 9.29
C LYS A 74 -6.62 12.62 9.17
N LEU A 75 -6.85 13.24 8.01
CA LEU A 75 -6.61 14.66 7.79
C LEU A 75 -7.47 15.52 8.72
N ILE A 76 -8.78 15.24 8.80
CA ILE A 76 -9.69 15.98 9.68
C ILE A 76 -9.24 15.85 11.15
N LYS A 77 -8.94 14.63 11.61
CA LYS A 77 -8.42 14.40 12.97
C LYS A 77 -7.13 15.19 13.25
N ARG A 78 -6.20 15.25 12.29
CA ARG A 78 -4.95 16.01 12.38
C ARG A 78 -5.18 17.52 12.43
N GLN A 79 -6.06 18.05 11.58
CA GLN A 79 -6.43 19.47 11.58
C GLN A 79 -7.05 19.91 12.92
N MET A 80 -7.70 18.98 13.62
CA MET A 80 -8.32 19.23 14.92
C MET A 80 -7.41 18.86 16.09
N TYR A 81 -6.13 18.59 15.86
CA TYR A 81 -5.14 18.24 16.89
C TYR A 81 -5.61 17.10 17.80
N GLY A 82 -6.25 16.07 17.24
CA GLY A 82 -6.75 14.92 17.98
C GLY A 82 -8.05 15.16 18.78
N ARG A 83 -8.62 16.36 18.73
CA ARG A 83 -9.87 16.71 19.45
C ARG A 83 -11.16 16.35 18.71
N ALA A 84 -11.04 15.77 17.51
CA ALA A 84 -12.18 15.32 16.72
C ALA A 84 -12.72 13.98 17.27
N LYS A 85 -13.62 14.06 18.26
CA LYS A 85 -14.44 12.93 18.72
C LYS A 85 -15.46 12.54 17.64
N LEU A 86 -16.17 11.42 17.84
CA LEU A 86 -17.03 10.82 16.82
C LEU A 86 -18.14 11.77 16.32
N ASP A 87 -18.77 12.49 17.24
CA ASP A 87 -19.75 13.56 16.98
C ASP A 87 -19.19 14.64 16.05
N LEU A 88 -17.99 15.16 16.35
CA LEU A 88 -17.32 16.19 15.56
C LEU A 88 -16.89 15.68 14.17
N LEU A 89 -16.49 14.42 14.08
CA LEU A 89 -16.15 13.79 12.80
C LEU A 89 -17.39 13.58 11.94
N GLN A 90 -18.49 13.09 12.52
CA GLN A 90 -19.75 12.91 11.82
C GLN A 90 -20.26 14.23 11.25
N ALA A 91 -20.30 15.28 12.07
CA ALA A 91 -20.72 16.62 11.65
C ALA A 91 -19.89 17.15 10.46
N ARG A 92 -18.60 16.84 10.39
CA ARG A 92 -17.70 17.35 9.34
C ARG A 92 -17.60 16.46 8.09
N VAL A 93 -17.91 15.18 8.21
CA VAL A 93 -17.78 14.20 7.11
C VAL A 93 -19.12 13.98 6.41
N ILE A 94 -20.19 13.88 7.18
CA ILE A 94 -21.54 13.54 6.71
C ILE A 94 -22.43 14.80 6.67
N GLY A 95 -22.11 15.82 7.48
CA GLY A 95 -22.97 16.97 7.72
C GLY A 95 -23.88 16.70 8.92
N SER A 96 -24.10 17.70 9.77
CA SER A 96 -25.15 17.61 10.80
C SER A 96 -26.51 17.57 10.10
N THR A 97 -27.17 16.43 10.11
CA THR A 97 -28.59 16.32 9.73
C THR A 97 -29.45 16.86 10.86
#